data_AF-A0A0X3UB03-F1
#
_entry.id   AF-A0A0X3UB03-F1
#
_cell.length_a   1.000
_cell.length_b   1.000
_cell.length_c   1.000
_cell.angle_alpha   90.00
_cell.angle_beta   90.00
_cell.angle_gamma   90.00
#
_symmetry.space_group_name_H-M   'P 1'
#
loop_
_entity.id
_entity.type
_entity.pdbx_description
1 polymer ?
#
loop_
_entity_poly.entity_id
_entity_poly.type
_entity_poly.pdbx_seq_one_letter_code
_entity_poly.pdbx_strand_id
1 'polypeptide(L)'
;MTEEALIQFYLNNQWLVLPLFLIFVVGLAIFWFGGLVAALVALGNKQWLWGIPSIFLGPLTGLPYALLHGEAEYAKTLMLRGLAMILAALLLLLLAWFFINGAGPTE
;
A
#
# COMPACT_ATOMS: atom_id res chain seq x y z
N MET A 1 -18.47 14.24 -7.37
CA MET A 1 -17.90 15.02 -6.26
C MET A 1 -17.31 16.27 -6.86
N THR A 2 -17.64 17.44 -6.32
CA THR A 2 -16.99 18.69 -6.73
C THR A 2 -15.60 18.73 -6.11
N GLU A 3 -14.60 19.11 -6.91
CA GLU A 3 -13.20 19.29 -6.48
C GLU A 3 -13.10 20.16 -5.21
N GLU A 4 -13.95 21.18 -5.12
CA GLU A 4 -14.07 22.07 -3.96
C GLU A 4 -14.38 21.34 -2.65
N ALA A 5 -15.24 20.31 -2.66
CA ALA A 5 -15.60 19.56 -1.46
C ALA A 5 -14.42 18.73 -0.91
N LEU A 6 -13.59 18.19 -1.81
CA LEU A 6 -12.36 17.48 -1.43
C LEU A 6 -11.31 18.43 -0.85
N ILE A 7 -11.14 19.61 -1.47
CA ILE A 7 -10.20 20.63 -0.98
C ILE A 7 -10.61 21.13 0.40
N GLN A 8 -11.89 21.44 0.62
CA GLN A 8 -12.40 21.90 1.92
C GLN A 8 -12.24 20.82 3.00
N PHE A 9 -12.55 19.56 2.67
CA PHE A 9 -12.31 18.45 3.59
C PHE A 9 -10.84 18.31 3.95
N TYR A 10 -9.94 18.40 2.97
CA TYR A 10 -8.51 18.34 3.19
C TYR A 10 -8.04 19.47 4.11
N LEU A 11 -8.39 20.73 3.82
CA LEU A 11 -7.99 21.89 4.61
C LEU A 11 -8.49 21.82 6.06
N ASN A 12 -9.72 21.34 6.28
CA ASN A 12 -10.31 21.23 7.61
C ASN A 12 -9.76 20.04 8.42
N ASN A 13 -9.24 19.00 7.75
CA ASN A 13 -8.79 17.76 8.39
C ASN A 13 -7.31 17.45 8.12
N GLN A 14 -6.49 18.45 7.78
CA GLN A 14 -5.07 18.26 7.42
C GLN A 14 -4.30 17.49 8.49
N TRP A 15 -4.61 17.77 9.77
CA TRP A 15 -3.99 17.12 10.92
C TRP A 15 -4.18 15.60 10.94
N LEU A 16 -5.24 15.09 10.32
CA LEU A 16 -5.54 13.66 10.19
C LEU A 16 -5.09 13.12 8.83
N VAL A 17 -5.36 13.85 7.74
CA VAL A 17 -5.05 13.40 6.38
C VAL A 17 -3.55 13.25 6.16
N LEU A 18 -2.72 14.17 6.68
CA LEU A 18 -1.26 14.13 6.51
C LEU A 18 -0.63 12.90 7.18
N PRO A 19 -0.91 12.56 8.44
CA PRO A 19 -0.43 11.31 9.04
C PRO A 19 -0.89 10.05 8.29
N LEU A 20 -2.16 9.99 7.87
CA LEU A 20 -2.66 8.84 7.10
C LEU A 20 -1.95 8.73 5.75
N PHE A 21 -1.70 9.85 5.09
CA PHE A 21 -0.92 9.88 3.85
C PHE A 21 0.51 9.38 4.09
N LEU A 22 1.15 9.77 5.19
CA LEU A 22 2.49 9.29 5.54
C LEU A 22 2.50 7.78 5.77
N ILE A 23 1.54 7.25 6.52
CA ILE A 23 1.38 5.79 6.73
C ILE A 23 1.18 5.08 5.40
N PHE A 24 0.36 5.63 4.50
CA PHE A 24 0.14 5.10 3.17
C PHE A 24 1.44 5.03 2.36
N VAL A 25 2.21 6.11 2.32
CA VAL A 25 3.48 6.17 1.59
C VAL A 25 4.51 5.20 2.17
N VAL A 26 4.61 5.09 3.50
CA VAL A 26 5.49 4.12 4.16
C VAL A 26 5.05 2.69 3.83
N GLY A 27 3.76 2.40 3.87
CA GLY A 27 3.20 1.10 3.47
C GLY A 27 3.53 0.77 2.02
N LEU A 28 3.40 1.75 1.12
CA LEU A 28 3.75 1.62 -0.29
C LEU A 28 5.23 1.33 -0.51
N ALA A 29 6.11 2.04 0.21
CA ALA A 29 7.55 1.80 0.16
C ALA A 29 7.90 0.38 0.63
N ILE A 30 7.36 -0.04 1.79
CA ILE A 30 7.57 -1.39 2.35
C ILE A 30 7.07 -2.46 1.36
N PHE A 31 5.89 -2.24 0.76
CA PHE A 31 5.32 -3.14 -0.25
C PHE A 31 6.25 -3.28 -1.46
N TRP A 32 6.79 -2.17 -1.95
CA TRP A 32 7.76 -2.16 -3.06
C TRP A 32 9.09 -2.82 -2.70
N PHE A 33 9.65 -2.53 -1.54
CA PHE A 33 10.87 -3.17 -1.06
C PHE A 33 10.70 -4.68 -0.94
N GLY A 34 9.53 -5.15 -0.49
CA GLY A 34 9.21 -6.57 -0.49
C GLY A 34 9.24 -7.18 -1.90
N GLY A 35 8.75 -6.47 -2.91
CA GLY A 35 8.86 -6.88 -4.32
C GLY A 35 10.31 -6.98 -4.81
N LEU A 36 11.16 -6.02 -4.44
CA LEU A 36 12.59 -6.05 -4.78
C LEU A 36 13.34 -7.18 -4.09
N VAL A 37 13.03 -7.46 -2.82
CA VAL A 37 13.59 -8.61 -2.10
C VAL A 37 13.15 -9.92 -2.76
N ALA A 38 11.88 -10.03 -3.16
CA ALA A 38 11.38 -11.18 -3.93
C ALA A 38 12.15 -11.36 -5.25
N ALA A 39 12.44 -10.26 -5.97
CA ALA A 39 13.24 -10.30 -7.18
C ALA A 39 14.67 -10.81 -6.93
N LEU A 40 15.33 -10.35 -5.87
CA LEU A 40 16.66 -10.82 -5.48
C LEU A 40 16.67 -12.32 -5.15
N VAL A 41 15.66 -12.80 -4.42
CA VAL A 41 15.53 -14.23 -4.11
C VAL A 41 15.32 -15.05 -5.39
N ALA A 42 14.42 -14.60 -6.28
CA ALA A 42 14.19 -15.28 -7.57
C ALA A 42 15.46 -15.34 -8.44
N LEU A 43 16.23 -14.25 -8.50
CA LEU A 43 17.50 -14.21 -9.23
C LEU A 43 18.56 -15.11 -8.59
N GLY A 44 18.65 -15.11 -7.25
CA GLY A 44 19.54 -16.00 -6.50
C GLY A 44 19.26 -17.49 -6.79
N ASN A 45 18.00 -17.83 -7.01
CA ASN A 45 17.55 -19.19 -7.33
C ASN A 45 17.49 -19.51 -8.83
N LYS A 46 18.08 -18.66 -9.69
CA LYS A 46 18.08 -18.82 -11.16
C LYS A 46 16.67 -18.86 -11.78
N GLN A 47 15.67 -18.33 -11.10
CA GLN A 47 14.30 -18.22 -11.57
C GLN A 47 14.10 -16.88 -12.31
N TRP A 48 14.83 -16.71 -13.41
CA TRP A 48 14.91 -15.48 -14.20
C TRP A 48 13.54 -14.97 -14.68
N LEU A 49 12.62 -15.91 -14.98
CA LEU A 49 11.26 -15.60 -15.42
C LEU A 49 10.46 -14.82 -14.35
N TRP A 50 10.80 -15.00 -13.07
CA TRP A 50 10.18 -14.29 -11.95
C TRP A 50 11.02 -13.09 -11.50
N GLY A 51 12.35 -13.23 -11.52
CA GLY A 51 13.27 -12.20 -11.06
C GLY A 51 13.26 -10.93 -11.92
N ILE A 52 13.41 -11.07 -13.24
CA ILE A 52 13.51 -9.91 -14.15
C ILE A 52 12.22 -9.07 -14.12
N PRO A 53 11.01 -9.65 -14.28
CA PRO A 53 9.78 -8.87 -14.20
C PRO A 53 9.59 -8.20 -12.84
N SER A 54 10.00 -8.84 -11.74
CA SER A 54 9.84 -8.31 -10.39
C SER A 54 10.70 -7.10 -10.07
N ILE A 55 11.74 -6.82 -10.85
CA ILE A 55 12.47 -5.56 -10.75
C ILE A 55 11.63 -4.39 -11.28
N PHE A 56 10.93 -4.59 -12.41
CA PHE A 56 10.18 -3.52 -13.08
C PHE A 56 8.75 -3.38 -12.55
N LEU A 57 8.09 -4.51 -12.30
CA LEU A 57 6.70 -4.58 -11.83
C LEU A 57 6.62 -4.63 -10.30
N GLY A 58 7.77 -4.74 -9.62
CA GLY A 58 7.90 -4.72 -8.18
C GLY A 58 7.01 -5.80 -7.53
N PRO A 59 6.12 -5.41 -6.60
CA PRO A 59 5.29 -6.36 -5.88
C PRO A 59 4.18 -6.99 -6.75
N LEU A 60 3.86 -6.47 -7.94
CA LEU A 60 2.85 -7.09 -8.82
C LEU A 60 3.25 -8.49 -9.28
N THR A 61 4.53 -8.72 -9.55
CA THR A 61 5.06 -10.06 -9.87
C THR A 61 5.80 -10.68 -8.69
N GLY A 62 6.36 -9.85 -7.79
CA GLY A 62 7.03 -10.32 -6.59
C GLY A 62 6.10 -11.02 -5.61
N LEU A 63 4.85 -10.55 -5.45
CA LEU A 63 3.90 -11.15 -4.52
C LEU A 63 3.41 -12.53 -4.98
N PRO A 64 2.96 -12.74 -6.24
CA PRO A 64 2.67 -14.08 -6.75
C PRO A 64 3.86 -15.02 -6.62
N TYR A 65 5.06 -14.55 -6.96
CA TYR A 65 6.28 -15.33 -6.80
C TYR A 65 6.49 -15.81 -5.35
N ALA A 66 6.38 -14.89 -4.38
CA ALA A 66 6.60 -15.18 -2.97
C ALA A 66 5.48 -16.00 -2.31
N LEU A 67 4.29 -16.06 -2.91
CA LEU A 67 3.21 -16.95 -2.50
C LEU A 67 3.41 -18.38 -3.01
N LEU A 68 3.99 -18.53 -4.21
CA LEU A 68 4.25 -19.82 -4.84
C LEU A 68 5.55 -20.47 -4.36
N HIS A 69 6.54 -19.67 -3.93
CA HIS A 69 7.88 -20.14 -3.56
C HIS A 69 8.20 -19.74 -2.11
N GLY A 70 8.30 -20.74 -1.22
CA GLY A 70 8.56 -20.52 0.22
C GLY A 70 9.93 -19.90 0.53
N GLU A 71 10.83 -19.88 -0.44
CA GLU A 71 12.17 -19.27 -0.35
C GLU A 71 12.11 -17.75 -0.16
N ALA A 72 11.00 -17.13 -0.57
CA ALA A 72 10.75 -15.70 -0.47
C ALA A 72 9.84 -15.31 0.71
N GLU A 73 9.83 -16.09 1.79
CA GLU A 73 8.96 -15.88 2.98
C GLU A 73 9.12 -14.48 3.61
N TYR A 74 10.36 -14.00 3.68
CA TYR A 74 10.64 -12.65 4.21
C TYR A 74 10.05 -11.57 3.28
N ALA A 75 10.23 -11.72 1.97
CA ALA A 75 9.66 -10.82 0.98
C ALA A 75 8.12 -10.80 1.05
N LYS A 76 7.50 -11.98 1.18
CA LYS A 76 6.05 -12.15 1.39
C LYS A 76 5.58 -11.38 2.62
N THR A 77 6.24 -11.58 3.76
CA THR A 77 5.88 -10.91 5.01
C THR A 77 5.99 -9.40 4.89
N LEU A 78 7.04 -8.90 4.24
CA LEU A 78 7.23 -7.47 4.02
C LEU A 78 6.12 -6.89 3.14
N MET A 79 5.82 -7.55 2.02
CA MET A 79 4.74 -7.14 1.12
C MET A 79 3.37 -7.15 1.82
N LEU A 80 3.04 -8.21 2.56
CA LEU A 80 1.75 -8.29 3.26
C LEU A 80 1.60 -7.21 4.34
N ARG A 81 2.68 -6.90 5.07
CA ARG A 81 2.67 -5.81 6.06
C ARG A 81 2.51 -4.45 5.39
N GLY A 82 3.24 -4.20 4.29
CA GLY A 82 3.08 -2.97 3.50
C GLY A 82 1.66 -2.81 2.97
N LEU A 83 1.09 -3.88 2.40
CA LEU A 83 -0.28 -3.93 1.92
C LEU A 83 -1.30 -3.68 3.04
N ALA A 84 -1.12 -4.29 4.21
CA ALA A 84 -1.98 -4.05 5.37
C ALA A 84 -1.96 -2.59 5.82
N MET A 85 -0.78 -1.94 5.83
CA MET A 85 -0.65 -0.51 6.15
C MET A 85 -1.37 0.38 5.13
N ILE A 86 -1.21 0.08 3.84
CA ILE A 86 -1.90 0.79 2.75
C ILE A 86 -3.42 0.68 2.93
N LEU A 87 -3.92 -0.54 3.12
CA LEU A 87 -5.35 -0.79 3.29
C LEU A 87 -5.89 -0.13 4.56
N ALA A 88 -5.17 -0.20 5.68
CA ALA A 88 -5.57 0.46 6.92
C ALA A 88 -5.63 1.98 6.75
N ALA A 89 -4.63 2.61 6.11
CA ALA A 89 -4.63 4.04 5.86
C ALA A 89 -5.79 4.48 4.96
N LEU A 90 -6.06 3.74 3.87
CA LEU A 90 -7.18 4.00 2.98
C LEU A 90 -8.54 3.81 3.68
N LEU A 91 -8.68 2.75 4.46
CA LEU A 91 -9.92 2.46 5.19
C LEU A 91 -10.19 3.53 6.24
N LEU A 92 -9.18 3.97 7.00
CA LEU A 92 -9.32 5.06 7.95
C LEU A 92 -9.67 6.38 7.27
N LEU A 93 -9.09 6.67 6.09
CA LEU A 93 -9.40 7.87 5.33
C LEU A 93 -10.85 7.85 4.80
N LEU A 94 -11.32 6.68 4.34
CA LEU A 94 -12.71 6.47 3.93
C LEU A 94 -13.69 6.61 5.11
N LEU A 95 -13.35 6.04 6.27
CA LEU A 95 -14.16 6.20 7.48
C LEU A 95 -14.20 7.65 7.93
N ALA A 96 -13.05 8.33 7.98
CA ALA A 96 -13.00 9.75 8.30
C ALA A 96 -13.88 10.56 7.35
N TRP A 97 -13.80 10.30 6.05
CA TRP A 97 -14.67 10.93 5.07
C TRP A 97 -16.16 10.67 5.35
N PHE A 98 -16.54 9.40 5.60
CA PHE A 98 -17.93 9.02 5.85
C PHE A 98 -18.49 9.62 7.14
N PHE A 99 -17.75 9.60 8.24
CA PHE A 99 -18.21 10.15 9.51
C PHE A 99 -18.24 11.68 9.52
N ILE A 100 -17.28 12.34 8.86
CA ILE A 100 -17.20 13.80 8.86
C ILE A 100 -18.22 14.41 7.88
N ASN A 101 -18.42 13.81 6.71
CA ASN A 101 -19.42 14.29 5.74
C ASN A 101 -20.82 13.71 5.98
N GLY A 102 -20.93 12.54 6.63
CA GLY A 102 -22.20 11.94 7.03
C GLY A 102 -22.78 12.52 8.34
N ALA A 103 -22.02 13.34 9.07
CA ALA A 103 -22.45 14.05 10.27
C ALA A 103 -22.88 15.53 10.02
N GLY A 104 -23.32 15.86 8.80
CA GLY A 104 -24.07 17.10 8.50
C GLY A 104 -25.58 16.90 8.74
N PRO A 105 -26.34 17.96 9.10
CA PRO A 105 -27.40 17.91 10.11
C PRO A 105 -28.55 16.96 9.72
N THR A 106 -28.92 16.09 10.66
CA THR A 106 -30.34 15.77 10.79
C THR A 106 -31.00 17.02 11.37
N GLU A 107 -32.09 17.43 10.74
CA GLU A 107 -32.89 18.63 11.01
C GLU A 107 -33.07 18.96 12.50
#